data_AF-A0A7X6YNV1-F1
#
_entry.id   AF-A0A7X6YNV1-F1
#
_cell.length_a   1.000
_cell.length_b   1.000
_cell.length_c   1.000
_cell.angle_alpha   90.00
_cell.angle_beta   90.00
_cell.angle_gamma   90.00
#
_symmetry.space_group_name_H-M   'P 1'
#
loop_
_entity.id
_entity.type
_entity.pdbx_description
1 polymer ?
#
loop_
_entity_poly.entity_id
_entity_poly.type
_entity_poly.pdbx_seq_one_letter_code
_entity_poly.pdbx_strand_id
1 'polypeptide(L)'
;MAEKIRIALAGNPNSGKTTLFNSLTGSNQFVGNWPGVTVEKKEGKLKKHDDVIITDLPGIYSLSPYTLEEVIARNYLVVERP
;
A
#
# COMPACT_ATOMS: atom_id res chain seq x y z
N MET A 1 -5.77 -2.52 -23.91
CA MET A 1 -6.13 -2.12 -22.53
C MET A 1 -4.94 -1.32 -22.01
N ALA A 2 -5.13 -0.11 -21.49
CA ALA A 2 -4.02 0.66 -20.95
C ALA A 2 -3.37 -0.10 -19.78
N GLU A 3 -2.04 -0.07 -19.70
CA GLU A 3 -1.29 -0.66 -18.60
C GLU A 3 -1.64 0.08 -17.30
N LYS A 4 -2.06 -0.64 -16.27
CA LYS A 4 -2.39 -0.04 -14.97
C LYS A 4 -1.10 0.22 -14.20
N ILE A 5 -0.84 1.47 -13.85
CA ILE A 5 0.28 1.85 -13.00
C ILE A 5 -0.07 1.51 -11.55
N ARG A 6 0.87 0.90 -10.83
CA ARG A 6 0.75 0.64 -9.39
C ARG A 6 1.74 1.55 -8.67
N ILE A 7 1.39 1.98 -7.46
CA ILE A 7 2.24 2.78 -6.61
C ILE A 7 2.08 2.27 -5.19
N ALA A 8 3.19 1.89 -4.54
CA ALA A 8 3.21 1.53 -3.14
C ALA A 8 3.69 2.69 -2.28
N LEU A 9 2.94 3.03 -1.22
CA LEU A 9 3.40 3.95 -0.19
C LEU A 9 4.10 3.16 0.91
N ALA A 10 5.44 3.17 0.87
CA ALA A 10 6.30 2.54 1.88
C ALA A 10 6.94 3.60 2.80
N GLY A 11 7.26 3.21 4.04
CA GLY A 11 7.94 4.09 4.99
C GLY A 11 7.59 3.81 6.46
N ASN A 12 8.28 4.49 7.36
CA ASN A 12 8.21 4.23 8.80
C ASN A 12 6.79 4.38 9.38
N PRO A 13 6.48 3.70 10.49
CA PRO A 13 5.33 4.05 11.32
C PRO A 13 5.30 5.55 11.64
N ASN A 14 4.10 6.14 11.66
CA ASN A 14 3.88 7.56 11.97
C ASN A 14 4.56 8.59 11.03
N SER A 15 5.02 8.19 9.84
CA SER A 15 5.66 9.10 8.86
C SER A 15 4.68 9.88 7.96
N GLY A 16 3.37 9.80 8.21
CA GLY A 16 2.34 10.49 7.41
C GLY A 16 1.87 9.74 6.15
N LYS A 17 2.20 8.46 5.96
CA LYS A 17 1.77 7.67 4.78
C LYS A 17 0.26 7.65 4.59
N THR A 18 -0.51 7.33 5.63
CA THR A 18 -1.97 7.30 5.56
C THR A 18 -2.57 8.68 5.27
N THR A 19 -1.95 9.77 5.75
CA THR A 19 -2.33 11.13 5.37
C THR A 19 -2.12 11.39 3.88
N LEU A 20 -0.96 10.98 3.34
CA LEU A 20 -0.66 11.07 1.91
C LEU A 20 -1.61 10.21 1.08
N PHE A 21 -1.85 8.96 1.49
CA PHE A 21 -2.82 8.06 0.87
C PHE A 21 -4.19 8.71 0.73
N ASN A 22 -4.76 9.19 1.83
CA ASN A 22 -6.08 9.84 1.85
C ASN A 22 -6.13 11.09 0.96
N SER A 23 -5.04 11.87 0.92
CA SER A 23 -4.94 13.04 0.05
C SER A 23 -4.97 12.65 -1.43
N LEU A 24 -4.28 11.57 -1.80
CA LEU A 24 -4.19 11.08 -3.18
C LEU A 24 -5.45 10.35 -3.65
N THR A 25 -6.12 9.58 -2.80
CA THR A 25 -7.25 8.71 -3.17
C THR A 25 -8.63 9.28 -2.84
N GLY A 26 -8.74 10.09 -1.79
CA GLY A 26 -10.03 10.62 -1.32
C GLY A 26 -10.99 9.50 -0.91
N SER A 27 -12.22 9.54 -1.43
CA SER A 27 -13.24 8.52 -1.15
C SER A 27 -13.09 7.24 -1.97
N ASN A 28 -12.19 7.20 -2.97
CA ASN A 28 -12.02 6.06 -3.89
C ASN A 28 -11.04 5.02 -3.31
N GLN A 29 -11.24 4.66 -2.05
CA GLN A 29 -10.41 3.73 -1.31
C GLN A 29 -11.23 2.51 -0.85
N PHE A 30 -10.57 1.37 -0.79
CA PHE A 30 -11.08 0.11 -0.26
C PHE A 30 -10.15 -0.34 0.87
N VAL A 31 -10.75 -0.82 1.95
CA VAL A 31 -10.05 -1.34 3.12
C VAL A 31 -10.45 -2.79 3.30
N GLY A 32 -9.46 -3.68 3.28
CA GLY A 32 -9.62 -5.11 3.54
C GLY A 32 -8.46 -5.62 4.38
N ASN A 33 -8.19 -6.92 4.28
CA ASN A 33 -7.04 -7.55 4.93
C ASN A 33 -6.07 -8.12 3.90
N TRP A 34 -4.79 -8.18 4.26
CA TRP A 34 -3.81 -8.95 3.49
C TRP A 34 -4.18 -10.46 3.52
N PRO A 35 -3.91 -11.21 2.43
CA PRO A 35 -4.30 -12.60 2.34
C PRO A 35 -3.76 -13.45 3.50
N GLY A 36 -4.65 -14.16 4.19
CA GLY A 36 -4.28 -15.10 5.26
C GLY A 36 -3.94 -14.46 6.60
N VAL A 37 -4.11 -13.14 6.77
CA VAL A 37 -3.76 -12.42 8.01
C VAL A 37 -4.78 -11.34 8.34
N THR A 38 -4.70 -10.78 9.56
CA THR A 38 -5.58 -9.71 10.04
C THR A 38 -5.01 -8.31 9.82
N VAL A 39 -3.86 -8.19 9.14
CA VAL A 39 -3.24 -6.89 8.86
C VAL A 39 -4.06 -6.18 7.78
N GLU A 40 -4.41 -4.92 8.05
CA GLU A 40 -5.22 -4.10 7.14
C GLU A 40 -4.48 -3.83 5.83
N LYS A 41 -5.20 -3.91 4.71
CA LYS A 41 -4.75 -3.53 3.38
C LYS A 41 -5.62 -2.39 2.87
N LYS A 42 -5.03 -1.21 2.66
CA LYS A 42 -5.69 -0.08 2.01
C LYS A 42 -5.22 0.05 0.57
N GLU A 43 -6.17 0.06 -0.35
CA GLU A 43 -5.93 0.30 -1.78
C GLU A 43 -6.91 1.35 -2.29
N GLY A 44 -6.48 2.21 -3.20
CA GLY A 44 -7.36 3.22 -3.77
C GLY A 44 -6.87 3.72 -5.11
N LYS A 45 -7.79 4.28 -5.90
CA LYS A 45 -7.42 4.91 -7.17
C LYS A 45 -6.92 6.33 -6.93
N LEU A 46 -5.90 6.74 -7.68
CA LEU A 46 -5.47 8.15 -7.67
C LEU A 46 -6.58 9.05 -8.21
N LYS A 47 -6.85 10.17 -7.54
CA LYS A 47 -7.83 11.17 -8.00
C LYS A 47 -7.54 11.58 -9.45
N LYS A 48 -8.56 11.54 -10.29
CA LYS A 48 -8.51 11.89 -11.74
C LYS A 48 -7.68 10.93 -12.62
N HIS A 49 -7.19 9.83 -12.07
CA HIS A 49 -6.39 8.82 -12.79
C HIS A 49 -6.86 7.41 -12.43
N ASP A 50 -7.89 6.92 -13.13
CA ASP A 50 -8.53 5.62 -12.87
C ASP A 50 -7.63 4.40 -13.16
N ASP A 51 -6.56 4.62 -13.92
CA ASP A 51 -5.53 3.68 -14.33
C ASP A 51 -4.39 3.54 -13.30
N VAL A 52 -4.35 4.39 -12.27
CA VAL A 52 -3.32 4.39 -11.23
C VAL A 52 -3.89 3.86 -9.91
N ILE A 53 -3.32 2.77 -9.40
CA ILE A 53 -3.67 2.17 -8.12
C ILE A 53 -2.59 2.49 -7.09
N ILE A 54 -3.01 3.03 -5.94
CA ILE A 54 -2.16 3.32 -4.80
C ILE A 54 -2.45 2.29 -3.70
N THR A 55 -1.40 1.72 -3.13
CA THR A 55 -1.47 0.78 -2.00
C THR A 55 -0.72 1.36 -0.80
N ASP A 56 -1.39 1.51 0.34
CA ASP A 56 -0.73 1.87 1.61
C ASP A 56 -0.11 0.60 2.21
N LEU A 57 1.22 0.54 2.29
CA LEU A 57 1.89 -0.59 2.94
C LEU A 57 1.98 -0.39 4.46
N PRO A 58 2.04 -1.48 5.24
CA PRO A 58 2.31 -1.39 6.66
C PRO A 58 3.55 -0.54 6.95
N GLY A 59 3.50 0.23 8.04
CA GLY A 59 4.65 1.02 8.48
C GLY A 59 5.77 0.12 8.98
N ILE A 60 6.93 0.18 8.34
CA ILE A 60 8.08 -0.68 8.66
C ILE A 60 9.36 0.16 8.76
N TYR A 61 10.26 -0.20 9.67
CA TYR A 61 11.57 0.45 9.82
C TYR A 61 12.67 -0.22 8.99
N SER A 62 12.46 -1.48 8.60
CA SER A 62 13.41 -2.27 7.84
C SER A 62 12.68 -3.23 6.89
N LEU A 63 13.41 -3.77 5.90
CA LEU A 63 12.94 -4.86 5.04
C LEU A 63 13.34 -6.25 5.59
N SER A 64 13.77 -6.32 6.84
CA SER A 64 14.06 -7.58 7.51
C SER A 64 12.74 -8.25 7.90
N PRO A 65 12.62 -9.58 7.88
CA PRO A 65 11.34 -10.25 8.13
C PRO A 65 11.11 -10.56 9.62
N TYR A 66 11.22 -9.58 10.53
CA TYR A 66 11.05 -9.83 11.97
C TYR A 66 9.60 -9.72 12.42
N THR A 67 8.81 -8.84 11.79
CA THR A 67 7.36 -8.75 12.03
C THR A 67 6.54 -9.14 10.80
N LEU A 68 5.26 -9.41 11.02
CA LEU A 68 4.34 -9.74 9.95
C LEU A 68 4.18 -8.56 8.95
N GLU A 69 4.15 -7.33 9.45
CA GLU A 69 4.12 -6.11 8.66
C GLU A 69 5.35 -5.98 7.75
N GLU A 70 6.53 -6.29 8.27
CA GLU A 70 7.77 -6.29 7.48
C GLU A 70 7.74 -7.38 6.40
N VAL A 71 7.26 -8.57 6.73
CA VAL A 71 7.07 -9.67 5.75
C VAL A 71 6.10 -9.25 4.64
N ILE A 72 4.95 -8.66 4.99
CA ILE A 72 3.95 -8.20 4.04
C ILE A 72 4.53 -7.13 3.10
N ALA A 73 5.10 -6.06 3.66
CA ALA A 73 5.63 -4.96 2.88
C ALA A 73 6.77 -5.42 1.96
N ARG A 74 7.71 -6.23 2.47
CA ARG A 74 8.80 -6.81 1.69
C ARG A 74 8.28 -7.67 0.55
N ASN A 75 7.36 -8.61 0.83
CA ASN A 75 6.86 -9.53 -0.18
C ASN A 75 6.11 -8.79 -1.28
N TYR A 76 5.30 -7.78 -0.93
CA TYR A 76 4.61 -6.96 -1.93
C TYR A 76 5.60 -6.27 -2.87
N LEU A 77 6.64 -5.63 -2.33
CA LEU A 77 7.65 -4.94 -3.15
C LEU A 77 8.43 -5.89 -4.08
N VAL A 78 8.76 -7.09 -3.61
CA VAL A 78 9.57 -8.06 -4.38
C VAL A 78 8.75 -8.81 -5.44
N VAL A 79 7.51 -9.19 -5.10
CA VAL A 79 6.66 -10.06 -5.92
C VAL A 79 5.78 -9.24 -6.86
N GLU A 80 5.04 -8.26 -6.35
CA GLU A 80 4.09 -7.47 -7.16
C GLU A 80 4.79 -6.42 -8.00
N ARG A 81 6.01 -6.02 -7.62
CA ARG A 81 6.84 -5.01 -8.30
C ARG A 81 6.02 -3.77 -8.72
N PRO A 82 5.38 -3.13 -7.73
CA PRO A 82 4.52 -1.98 -7.96
C PRO A 82 5.32 -0.81 -8.56
#